data_AF-A0A139CNQ8-F1
#
_entry.id   AF-A0A139CNQ8-F1
#
_cell.length_a   1.000
_cell.length_b   1.000
_cell.length_c   1.000
_cell.angle_alpha   90.00
_cell.angle_beta   90.00
_cell.angle_gamma   90.00
#
_symmetry.space_group_name_H-M   'P 1'
#
loop_
_entity.id
_entity.type
_entity.pdbx_description
1 polymer ?
#
loop_
_entity_poly.entity_id
_entity_poly.type
_entity_poly.pdbx_seq_one_letter_code
_entity_poly.pdbx_strand_id
1 'polypeptide(L)'
;MVRLKWEIKLNGTQLGKTNDFVMIDGTKYFNRDYLNMEYLKENDHHTKDEKGQINYYDIVIGDKVCKNGAWYYTDYKTHARDFSNFVAFSKDVELSV
;
A
#
# COMPACT_ATOMS: atom_id res chain seq x y z
N MET A 1 -27.00 1.92 -2.96
CA MET A 1 -25.79 2.61 -2.46
C MET A 1 -24.57 1.87 -3.02
N VAL A 2 -23.99 2.34 -4.12
CA VAL A 2 -22.81 1.68 -4.72
C VAL A 2 -21.58 2.17 -3.96
N ARG A 3 -21.00 1.31 -3.10
CA ARG A 3 -19.69 1.61 -2.51
C ARG A 3 -18.65 1.39 -3.61
N LEU A 4 -18.06 2.48 -4.09
CA LEU A 4 -16.93 2.46 -5.00
C LEU A 4 -15.80 1.63 -4.37
N LYS A 5 -15.34 0.59 -5.08
CA LYS A 5 -14.25 -0.28 -4.63
C LYS A 5 -13.04 0.06 -5.46
N TRP A 6 -11.93 0.34 -4.82
CA TRP A 6 -10.66 0.50 -5.51
C TRP A 6 -10.09 -0.87 -5.87
N GLU A 7 -9.65 -0.99 -7.11
CA GLU A 7 -8.83 -2.08 -7.61
C GLU A 7 -7.39 -1.58 -7.75
N ILE A 8 -6.47 -2.33 -7.16
CA ILE A 8 -5.04 -2.05 -7.20
C ILE A 8 -4.43 -3.09 -8.13
N LYS A 9 -3.87 -2.63 -9.25
CA LYS A 9 -3.30 -3.50 -10.27
C LYS A 9 -1.90 -3.02 -10.65
N LEU A 10 -1.03 -3.96 -10.96
CA LEU A 10 0.28 -3.66 -11.53
C LEU A 10 0.53 -4.64 -12.66
N ASN A 11 0.84 -4.13 -13.87
CA ASN A 11 1.11 -4.97 -15.04
C ASN A 11 0.02 -6.02 -15.33
N GLY A 12 -1.26 -5.71 -15.07
CA GLY A 12 -2.38 -6.62 -15.25
C GLY A 12 -2.63 -7.61 -14.09
N THR A 13 -1.77 -7.65 -13.07
CA THR A 13 -1.97 -8.48 -11.87
C THR A 13 -2.67 -7.69 -10.77
N GLN A 14 -3.71 -8.27 -10.18
CA GLN A 14 -4.44 -7.64 -9.08
C GLN A 14 -3.68 -7.83 -7.76
N LEU A 15 -3.24 -6.70 -7.20
CA LEU A 15 -2.58 -6.63 -5.89
C LEU A 15 -3.58 -6.49 -4.75
N GLY A 16 -4.83 -6.10 -5.02
CA GLY A 16 -5.87 -6.00 -4.00
C GLY A 16 -7.13 -5.35 -4.52
N LYS A 17 -8.22 -5.48 -3.75
CA LYS A 17 -9.49 -4.82 -4.06
C LYS A 17 -10.22 -4.47 -2.78
N THR A 18 -10.39 -3.18 -2.52
CA THR A 18 -11.03 -2.71 -1.28
C THR A 18 -11.70 -1.36 -1.43
N ASN A 19 -12.72 -1.11 -0.62
CA ASN A 19 -13.27 0.23 -0.40
C ASN A 19 -12.79 0.85 0.93
N ASP A 20 -11.97 0.13 1.68
CA ASP A 20 -11.34 0.58 2.92
C ASP A 20 -9.98 1.21 2.60
N PHE A 21 -10.00 2.53 2.43
CA PHE A 21 -8.83 3.33 2.16
C PHE A 21 -8.90 4.65 2.92
N VAL A 22 -7.74 5.24 3.17
CA VAL A 22 -7.58 6.55 3.79
C VAL A 22 -6.68 7.40 2.91
N MET A 23 -6.90 8.71 2.90
CA MET A 23 -6.02 9.65 2.20
C MET A 23 -5.18 10.39 3.24
N ILE A 24 -3.86 10.29 3.11
CA ILE A 24 -2.88 10.98 3.95
C ILE A 24 -1.99 11.78 2.99
N ASP A 25 -1.98 13.11 3.14
CA ASP A 25 -1.19 14.05 2.31
C ASP A 25 -1.33 13.81 0.80
N GLY A 26 -2.55 13.52 0.33
CA GLY A 26 -2.84 13.27 -1.08
C GLY A 26 -2.48 11.87 -1.59
N THR A 27 -1.89 11.03 -0.74
CA THR A 27 -1.58 9.63 -1.04
C THR A 27 -2.69 8.72 -0.50
N LYS A 28 -3.09 7.71 -1.28
CA LYS A 28 -4.07 6.71 -0.85
C LYS A 28 -3.35 5.56 -0.16
N TYR A 29 -3.85 5.25 1.03
CA TYR A 29 -3.39 4.18 1.89
C TYR A 29 -4.52 3.16 2.00
N PHE A 30 -4.24 1.92 1.63
CA PHE A 30 -5.19 0.82 1.62
C PHE A 30 -4.90 -0.13 2.76
N ASN A 31 -5.93 -0.67 3.39
CA ASN A 31 -5.75 -1.62 4.47
C ASN A 31 -5.11 -2.92 3.94
N ARG A 32 -3.99 -3.33 4.57
CA ARG A 32 -3.17 -4.49 4.23
C ARG A 32 -3.97 -5.78 4.14
N ASP A 33 -5.02 -5.92 4.96
CA ASP A 33 -5.84 -7.14 5.05
C ASP A 33 -6.61 -7.43 3.74
N TYR A 34 -6.79 -6.43 2.88
CA TYR A 34 -7.45 -6.57 1.58
C TYR A 34 -6.46 -6.60 0.40
N LEU A 35 -5.17 -6.67 0.70
CA LEU A 35 -4.10 -6.76 -0.29
C LEU A 35 -3.59 -8.20 -0.37
N ASN A 36 -3.20 -8.58 -1.58
CA ASN A 36 -2.55 -9.84 -1.88
C ASN A 36 -1.09 -9.76 -1.48
N MET A 37 -0.84 -10.01 -0.19
CA MET A 37 0.50 -9.96 0.39
C MET A 37 1.49 -10.95 -0.23
N GLU A 38 1.02 -11.95 -0.99
CA GLU A 38 1.86 -12.86 -1.77
C GLU A 38 2.76 -12.14 -2.80
N TYR A 39 2.29 -11.00 -3.34
CA TYR A 39 3.05 -10.20 -4.29
C TYR A 39 3.90 -9.13 -3.61
N LEU A 40 3.65 -8.83 -2.33
CA LEU A 40 4.30 -7.76 -1.57
C LEU A 40 5.37 -8.37 -0.67
N LYS A 41 6.62 -8.31 -1.10
CA LYS A 41 7.75 -8.80 -0.31
C LYS A 41 8.36 -7.68 0.51
N GLU A 42 8.45 -7.89 1.82
CA GLU A 42 9.16 -6.98 2.71
C GLU A 42 10.62 -6.89 2.28
N ASN A 43 11.17 -5.68 2.28
CA ASN A 43 12.58 -5.44 2.08
C ASN A 43 13.18 -4.77 3.33
N ASP A 44 14.50 -4.81 3.47
CA ASP A 44 15.19 -4.15 4.59
C ASP A 44 15.26 -2.61 4.41
N HIS A 45 14.68 -2.07 3.34
CA HIS A 45 14.67 -0.65 3.09
C HIS A 45 13.62 0.03 3.95
N HIS A 46 14.09 0.96 4.77
CA HIS A 46 13.23 1.81 5.57
C HIS A 46 13.76 3.23 5.58
N THR A 47 12.84 4.17 5.63
CA THR A 47 13.11 5.59 5.81
C THR A 47 12.37 6.09 7.04
N LYS A 48 12.77 7.25 7.55
CA LYS A 48 12.10 7.86 8.70
C LYS A 48 11.73 9.29 8.34
N ASP A 49 10.50 9.66 8.65
CA ASP A 49 9.99 11.01 8.50
C ASP A 49 9.48 11.56 9.84
N GLU A 50 8.78 12.69 9.79
CA GLU A 50 8.14 13.32 10.94
C GLU A 50 6.97 12.50 11.51
N LYS A 51 6.38 11.59 10.72
CA LYS A 51 5.20 10.79 11.05
C LYS A 51 5.57 9.42 11.62
N GLY A 52 6.74 8.89 11.29
CA GLY A 52 7.25 7.63 11.83
C GLY A 52 8.28 6.95 10.93
N GLN A 53 8.45 5.65 11.13
CA GLN A 53 9.24 4.81 10.24
C GLN A 53 8.38 4.31 9.07
N ILE A 54 8.87 4.53 7.85
CA ILE A 54 8.30 4.05 6.60
C ILE A 54 9.11 2.82 6.17
N ASN A 55 8.44 1.69 6.02
CA ASN A 55 9.01 0.47 5.47
C ASN A 55 8.49 0.25 4.05
N TYR A 56 9.30 -0.37 3.20
CA TYR A 56 8.97 -0.59 1.80
C TYR A 56 8.70 -2.06 1.52
N TYR A 57 7.84 -2.30 0.53
CA TYR A 57 7.64 -3.60 -0.08
C TYR A 57 8.11 -3.56 -1.53
N ASP A 58 8.81 -4.62 -1.94
CA ASP A 58 9.06 -4.93 -3.33
C ASP A 58 7.86 -5.71 -3.87
N ILE A 59 7.28 -5.25 -4.99
CA ILE A 59 6.18 -5.94 -5.63
C ILE A 59 6.73 -6.95 -6.63
N VAL A 60 6.55 -8.24 -6.37
CA VAL A 60 7.05 -9.34 -7.20
C VAL A 60 5.88 -9.99 -7.93
N ILE A 61 5.90 -9.92 -9.27
CA ILE A 61 4.88 -10.50 -10.14
C ILE A 61 5.59 -11.38 -11.16
N GLY A 62 5.57 -12.70 -10.94
CA GLY A 62 6.36 -13.64 -11.75
C GLY A 62 7.85 -13.27 -11.69
N ASP A 63 8.46 -13.07 -12.86
CA ASP A 63 9.88 -12.69 -12.99
C ASP A 63 10.12 -11.17 -12.83
N LYS A 64 9.06 -10.36 -12.72
CA LYS A 64 9.19 -8.90 -12.58
C LYS A 64 9.20 -8.49 -11.12
N VAL A 65 10.16 -7.64 -10.76
CA VAL A 65 10.27 -7.05 -9.42
C VAL A 65 10.22 -5.53 -9.53
N CYS A 66 9.19 -4.93 -8.94
CA CYS A 66 9.09 -3.49 -8.75
C CYS A 66 9.61 -3.14 -7.36
N LYS A 67 10.87 -2.69 -7.31
CA LYS A 67 11.52 -2.32 -6.06
C LYS A 67 10.86 -1.10 -5.44
N ASN A 68 10.60 -1.13 -4.14
CA ASN A 68 9.93 -0.06 -3.39
C ASN A 68 8.58 0.34 -4.02
N GLY A 69 7.87 -0.60 -4.65
CA GLY A 69 6.61 -0.35 -5.34
C GLY A 69 5.44 -0.07 -4.39
N ALA A 70 5.59 -0.43 -3.11
CA ALA A 70 4.65 -0.08 -2.06
C ALA A 70 5.40 0.29 -0.78
N TRP A 71 4.76 1.05 0.09
CA TRP A 71 5.31 1.43 1.40
C TRP A 71 4.22 1.57 2.46
N TYR A 72 4.60 1.46 3.71
CA TYR A 72 3.70 1.53 4.85
C TYR A 72 4.43 2.16 6.04
N TYR A 73 3.67 2.78 6.94
CA TYR A 73 4.23 3.23 8.20
C TYR A 73 4.15 2.12 9.24
N THR A 74 5.19 1.92 10.04
CA THR A 74 5.17 0.91 11.12
C THR A 74 4.62 1.45 12.43
N ASP A 75 4.81 2.74 12.67
CA ASP A 75 4.46 3.37 13.95
C ASP A 75 3.54 4.59 13.80
N TYR A 76 2.95 4.79 12.61
CA TYR A 76 2.09 5.95 12.40
C TYR A 76 0.74 5.75 13.10
N LYS A 77 0.61 6.40 14.26
CA LYS A 77 -0.60 6.37 15.07
C LYS A 77 -1.07 7.79 15.32
N THR A 78 -2.37 8.00 15.12
CA THR A 78 -3.03 9.22 15.56
C THR A 78 -3.86 8.91 16.80
N HIS A 79 -4.32 9.94 17.52
CA HIS A 79 -5.20 9.76 18.69
C HIS A 79 -6.49 9.00 18.38
N ALA A 80 -6.91 8.93 17.12
CA ALA A 80 -8.18 8.33 16.70
C ALA A 80 -8.03 6.99 15.94
N ARG A 81 -6.88 6.72 15.32
CA ARG A 81 -6.69 5.54 14.46
C ARG A 81 -5.22 5.13 14.35
N ASP A 82 -5.02 3.82 14.33
CA ASP A 82 -3.74 3.18 13.99
C ASP A 82 -3.67 3.02 12.46
N PHE A 83 -2.64 3.61 11.84
CA PHE A 83 -2.42 3.53 10.40
C PHE A 83 -1.29 2.55 10.04
N SER A 84 -0.78 1.81 11.03
CA SER A 84 0.37 0.92 10.82
C SER A 84 0.05 -0.27 9.91
N ASN A 85 -1.24 -0.60 9.75
CA ASN A 85 -1.72 -1.65 8.85
C ASN A 85 -2.14 -1.13 7.47
N PHE A 86 -1.78 0.09 7.11
CA PHE A 86 -2.13 0.66 5.81
C PHE A 86 -0.91 0.79 4.89
N VAL A 87 -1.11 0.41 3.63
CA VAL A 87 -0.08 0.37 2.59
C VAL A 87 -0.46 1.33 1.47
N ALA A 88 0.49 2.18 1.08
CA ALA A 88 0.41 3.02 -0.10
C ALA A 88 1.23 2.41 -1.24
N PHE A 89 0.92 2.82 -2.46
CA PHE A 89 1.53 2.31 -3.68
C PHE A 89 2.18 3.43 -4.48
N SER A 90 3.25 3.09 -5.21
CA SER A 90 3.89 4.02 -6.13
C SER A 90 2.96 4.39 -7.28
N LYS A 91 3.32 5.46 -7.99
CA LYS A 91 2.64 5.90 -9.21
C LYS A 91 2.66 4.88 -10.34
N ASP A 92 3.51 3.86 -10.25
CA ASP A 92 3.61 2.79 -11.25
C ASP A 92 2.48 1.77 -11.10
N VAL A 93 1.80 1.78 -9.94
CA VAL A 93 0.66 0.93 -9.65
C VAL A 93 -0.62 1.62 -10.11
N GLU A 94 -1.41 0.91 -10.90
CA GLU A 94 -2.69 1.37 -11.40
C GLU A 94 -3.75 1.24 -10.31
N LEU A 95 -4.30 2.39 -9.89
CA LEU A 95 -5.41 2.48 -8.97
C LEU A 95 -6.67 2.88 -9.74
N SER A 96 -7.60 1.95 -9.89
CA SER A 96 -8.88 2.16 -10.60
C SER A 96 -10.07 1.95 -9.66
N VAL A 97 -11.24 2.46 -10.03
CA VAL A 97 -12.50 2.38 -9.27
C VAL A 97 -13.59 1.66 -10.06
#